data_AF-A0A0L8FWE7-F1
#
_entry.id   AF-A0A0L8FWE7-F1
#
_cell.length_a   1.000
_cell.length_b   1.000
_cell.length_c   1.000
_cell.angle_alpha   90.00
_cell.angle_beta   90.00
_cell.angle_gamma   90.00
#
_symmetry.space_group_name_H-M   'P 1'
#
loop_
_entity.id
_entity.type
_entity.pdbx_description
1 polymer ?
#
loop_
_entity_poly.entity_id
_entity_poly.type
_entity_poly.pdbx_seq_one_letter_code
_entity_poly.pdbx_strand_id
1 'polypeptide(L)'
;MGRRTAKSKEKRQKKLQEISRLKASIAKVEAANKLEDPLSMLMPFKKFERNGYEASDWGWSDREKKTEMTEDKAWYLIARDLDSKKPVACVHFRFDLECDDEVLYCYEIQIMPEARRKGLGKFLMQILELLAHKTDMKKVMLTIFKHNPVGRDFFVNKLKYSVDEISPQTPLFEEEYCYEILSKIMPEKKPSVVEKAT
;
A
#
# COMPACT_ATOMS: atom_id res chain seq x y z
N MET A 1 19.18 0.94 48.49
CA MET A 1 18.66 1.78 47.37
C MET A 1 19.53 1.57 46.14
N GLY A 2 19.06 0.80 45.14
CA GLY A 2 19.87 0.36 44.01
C GLY A 2 20.13 1.46 42.98
N ARG A 3 21.41 1.81 42.74
CA ARG A 3 21.85 2.68 41.64
C ARG A 3 21.45 2.03 40.30
N ARG A 4 20.46 2.60 39.60
CA ARG A 4 20.20 2.24 38.20
C ARG A 4 21.41 2.62 37.35
N THR A 5 22.03 1.64 36.72
CA THR A 5 23.19 1.81 35.82
C THR A 5 22.81 2.62 34.58
N ALA A 6 23.74 3.38 34.01
CA ALA A 6 23.50 4.20 32.80
C ALA A 6 22.93 3.38 31.62
N LYS A 7 23.40 2.14 31.46
CA LYS A 7 22.92 1.16 30.47
C LYS A 7 21.42 0.82 30.62
N SER A 8 20.92 0.77 31.85
CA SER A 8 19.49 0.52 32.11
C SER A 8 18.62 1.73 31.74
N LYS A 9 19.11 2.95 31.98
CA LYS A 9 18.42 4.18 31.58
C LYS A 9 18.36 4.31 30.05
N GLU A 10 19.47 4.04 29.35
CA GLU A 10 19.54 4.08 27.89
C GLU A 10 18.59 3.04 27.25
N LYS A 11 18.59 1.79 27.73
CA LYS A 11 17.66 0.75 27.25
C LYS A 11 16.19 1.16 27.44
N ARG A 12 15.86 1.77 28.58
CA ARG A 12 14.51 2.29 28.84
C ARG A 12 14.15 3.43 27.89
N GLN A 13 15.09 4.33 27.60
CA GLN A 13 14.89 5.44 26.69
C GLN A 13 14.67 4.97 25.25
N LYS A 14 15.47 4.01 24.76
CA LYS A 14 15.26 3.38 23.44
C LYS A 14 13.87 2.75 23.33
N LYS A 15 13.47 1.96 24.33
CA LYS A 15 12.14 1.35 24.36
C LYS A 15 11.01 2.39 24.38
N LEU A 16 11.19 3.50 25.10
CA LEU A 16 10.21 4.61 25.11
C LEU A 16 10.11 5.30 23.74
N GLN A 17 11.24 5.49 23.05
CA GLN A 17 11.28 6.06 21.71
C GLN A 17 10.61 5.14 20.68
N GLU A 18 10.87 3.83 20.73
CA GLU A 18 10.20 2.83 19.88
C GLU A 18 8.68 2.83 20.09
N ILE A 19 8.22 2.78 21.34
CA ILE A 19 6.79 2.85 21.67
C ILE A 19 6.18 4.16 21.15
N SER A 20 6.88 5.29 21.32
CA SER A 20 6.40 6.58 20.86
C SER A 20 6.30 6.64 19.33
N ARG A 21 7.28 6.10 18.62
CA ARG A 21 7.29 6.01 17.15
C ARG A 21 6.13 5.14 16.66
N LEU A 22 5.97 3.96 17.24
CA LEU A 22 4.91 3.03 16.87
C LEU A 22 3.52 3.65 17.07
N LYS A 23 3.30 4.33 18.21
CA LYS A 23 2.04 5.06 18.47
C LYS A 23 1.78 6.15 17.43
N ALA A 24 2.82 6.87 16.99
CA ALA A 24 2.67 7.88 15.94
C ALA A 24 2.30 7.25 14.58
N SER A 25 2.93 6.13 14.21
CA SER A 25 2.58 5.38 12.98
C SER A 25 1.15 4.86 13.02
N ILE A 26 0.72 4.28 14.14
CA ILE A 26 -0.68 3.84 14.34
C ILE A 26 -1.65 5.02 14.18
N ALA A 27 -1.35 6.17 14.78
CA ALA A 27 -2.22 7.34 14.69
C ALA A 27 -2.36 7.84 13.24
N LYS A 28 -1.29 7.79 12.43
CA LYS A 28 -1.35 8.14 11.00
C LYS A 28 -2.25 7.19 10.21
N VAL A 29 -2.08 5.88 10.41
CA VAL A 29 -2.88 4.84 9.73
C VAL A 29 -4.35 4.95 10.13
N GLU A 30 -4.64 5.19 11.42
CA GLU A 30 -6.00 5.43 11.89
C GLU A 30 -6.60 6.71 11.30
N ALA A 31 -5.84 7.80 11.22
CA ALA A 31 -6.30 9.04 10.62
C ALA A 31 -6.61 8.85 9.12
N ALA A 32 -5.77 8.11 8.39
CA ALA A 32 -6.00 7.79 6.99
C ALA A 32 -7.25 6.93 6.78
N ASN A 33 -7.47 5.93 7.64
CA ASN A 33 -8.66 5.07 7.59
C ASN A 33 -9.96 5.80 8.02
N LYS A 34 -9.86 6.90 8.76
CA LYS A 34 -11.01 7.75 9.15
C LYS A 34 -11.39 8.78 8.08
N LEU A 35 -10.65 8.89 6.99
CA LEU A 35 -11.01 9.78 5.88
C LEU A 35 -12.35 9.31 5.29
N GLU A 36 -13.32 10.22 5.19
CA GLU A 36 -14.64 9.93 4.62
C GLU A 36 -14.53 9.55 3.14
N ASP A 37 -13.65 10.24 2.42
CA ASP A 37 -13.23 9.87 1.07
C ASP A 37 -11.77 10.30 0.83
N PRO A 38 -10.79 9.38 0.85
CA PRO A 38 -9.38 9.70 0.59
C PRO A 38 -9.16 10.20 -0.85
N LEU A 39 -10.08 9.91 -1.77
CA LEU A 39 -10.05 10.37 -3.15
C LEU A 39 -10.76 11.71 -3.34
N SER A 40 -11.53 12.22 -2.38
CA SER A 40 -12.15 13.56 -2.47
C SER A 40 -11.11 14.68 -2.65
N MET A 41 -9.89 14.45 -2.14
CA MET A 41 -8.72 15.32 -2.35
C MET A 41 -8.18 15.30 -3.79
N LEU A 42 -8.75 14.45 -4.66
CA LEU A 42 -8.42 14.21 -6.06
C LEU A 42 -9.74 14.24 -6.87
N MET A 43 -10.09 15.42 -7.40
CA MET A 43 -11.46 15.82 -7.76
C MET A 43 -12.31 15.03 -8.82
N PRO A 44 -11.96 13.87 -9.41
CA PRO A 44 -12.93 13.15 -10.26
C PRO A 44 -13.36 11.70 -9.89
N PHE A 45 -13.06 11.11 -8.72
CA PHE A 45 -13.28 9.67 -8.51
C PHE A 45 -14.50 9.29 -7.64
N LYS A 46 -15.21 8.19 -7.99
CA LYS A 46 -16.30 7.58 -7.21
C LYS A 46 -16.14 6.05 -7.11
N LYS A 47 -16.43 5.50 -5.92
CA LYS A 47 -16.33 4.08 -5.49
C LYS A 47 -17.31 3.14 -6.25
N PHE A 48 -16.92 1.87 -6.44
CA PHE A 48 -17.77 0.75 -6.92
C PHE A 48 -17.15 -0.64 -6.62
N GLU A 49 -17.83 -1.75 -6.94
CA GLU A 49 -17.53 -3.15 -6.50
C GLU A 49 -17.24 -4.18 -7.65
N ARG A 50 -16.76 -5.38 -7.24
CA ARG A 50 -15.85 -6.40 -7.88
C ARG A 50 -16.31 -7.22 -9.11
N ASN A 51 -15.34 -7.87 -9.81
CA ASN A 51 -15.25 -9.36 -9.95
C ASN A 51 -13.90 -9.95 -10.49
N GLY A 52 -13.51 -11.15 -9.99
CA GLY A 52 -12.87 -12.28 -10.74
C GLY A 52 -11.41 -12.73 -10.45
N TYR A 53 -11.17 -13.95 -9.92
CA TYR A 53 -9.85 -14.64 -9.87
C TYR A 53 -10.02 -16.17 -9.71
N GLU A 54 -9.34 -17.03 -10.48
CA GLU A 54 -9.51 -18.51 -10.39
C GLU A 54 -8.20 -19.34 -10.46
N ALA A 55 -7.00 -18.76 -10.40
CA ALA A 55 -5.78 -19.53 -10.69
C ALA A 55 -4.54 -19.20 -9.81
N SER A 56 -4.56 -19.54 -8.52
CA SER A 56 -3.36 -19.53 -7.67
C SER A 56 -3.39 -20.60 -6.58
N ASP A 57 -2.22 -21.09 -6.15
CA ASP A 57 -2.02 -22.13 -5.12
C ASP A 57 -2.55 -21.77 -3.72
N TRP A 58 -2.93 -20.51 -3.51
CA TRP A 58 -3.65 -20.04 -2.32
C TRP A 58 -5.11 -20.50 -2.24
N GLY A 59 -5.64 -21.12 -3.32
CA GLY A 59 -7.04 -21.51 -3.42
C GLY A 59 -7.97 -20.30 -3.55
N TRP A 60 -8.91 -20.35 -4.49
CA TRP A 60 -9.98 -19.38 -4.52
C TRP A 60 -11.05 -19.75 -3.49
N SER A 61 -11.13 -18.99 -2.40
CA SER A 61 -12.27 -19.05 -1.47
C SER A 61 -13.13 -17.82 -1.69
N ASP A 62 -14.24 -17.98 -2.41
CA ASP A 62 -15.26 -16.94 -2.63
C ASP A 62 -15.60 -16.21 -1.32
N ARG A 63 -15.64 -16.95 -0.21
CA ARG A 63 -15.98 -16.43 1.11
C ARG A 63 -14.88 -15.55 1.70
N GLU A 64 -13.63 -16.01 1.72
CA GLU A 64 -12.51 -15.24 2.29
C GLU A 64 -12.23 -14.01 1.45
N LYS A 65 -12.25 -14.17 0.12
CA LYS A 65 -11.98 -13.08 -0.80
C LYS A 65 -13.11 -12.04 -0.79
N LYS A 66 -14.37 -12.47 -0.63
CA LYS A 66 -15.50 -11.56 -0.39
C LYS A 66 -15.35 -10.84 0.94
N THR A 67 -14.95 -11.55 2.00
CA THR A 67 -14.73 -10.95 3.32
C THR A 67 -13.64 -9.88 3.26
N GLU A 68 -12.48 -10.19 2.67
CA GLU A 68 -11.37 -9.25 2.46
C GLU A 68 -11.83 -7.99 1.69
N MET A 69 -12.75 -8.15 0.75
CA MET A 69 -13.24 -7.00 0.00
C MET A 69 -14.28 -6.14 0.70
N THR A 70 -15.06 -6.75 1.58
CA THR A 70 -16.11 -6.07 2.32
C THR A 70 -15.61 -5.52 3.65
N GLU A 71 -14.32 -5.62 3.93
CA GLU A 71 -13.73 -5.03 5.14
C GLU A 71 -13.84 -3.50 5.11
N ASP A 72 -14.12 -2.92 6.27
CA ASP A 72 -14.32 -1.47 6.44
C ASP A 72 -13.10 -0.64 6.02
N LYS A 73 -11.90 -1.23 6.06
CA LYS A 73 -10.64 -0.58 5.68
C LYS A 73 -10.32 -0.70 4.18
N ALA A 74 -11.13 -1.42 3.41
CA ALA A 74 -10.90 -1.64 1.99
C ALA A 74 -11.33 -0.43 1.16
N TRP A 75 -10.37 0.14 0.44
CA TRP A 75 -10.59 1.22 -0.51
C TRP A 75 -10.50 0.73 -1.94
N TYR A 76 -11.36 1.30 -2.80
CA TYR A 76 -11.45 0.97 -4.21
C TYR A 76 -11.32 2.21 -5.09
N LEU A 77 -10.38 2.16 -6.02
CA LEU A 77 -10.28 3.11 -7.13
C LEU A 77 -10.73 2.42 -8.42
N ILE A 78 -11.79 2.92 -9.03
CA ILE A 78 -12.36 2.33 -10.25
C ILE A 78 -12.32 3.34 -11.38
N ALA A 79 -11.69 2.92 -12.49
CA ALA A 79 -11.75 3.64 -13.74
C ALA A 79 -12.94 3.14 -14.55
N ARG A 80 -13.75 4.07 -15.06
CA ARG A 80 -14.87 3.78 -15.96
C ARG A 80 -14.61 4.39 -17.32
N ASP A 81 -15.05 3.68 -18.34
CA ASP A 81 -15.15 4.22 -19.68
C ASP A 81 -16.17 5.36 -19.71
N LEU A 82 -15.84 6.45 -20.42
CA LEU A 82 -16.65 7.67 -20.41
C LEU A 82 -17.99 7.47 -21.13
N ASP A 83 -17.99 6.70 -22.22
CA ASP A 83 -19.16 6.52 -23.06
C ASP A 83 -20.09 5.45 -22.49
N SER A 84 -19.55 4.25 -22.28
CA SER A 84 -20.33 3.09 -21.83
C SER A 84 -20.59 3.05 -20.33
N LYS A 85 -19.89 3.89 -19.54
CA LYS A 85 -19.89 3.88 -18.06
C LYS A 85 -19.43 2.56 -17.42
N LYS A 86 -18.96 1.60 -18.24
CA LYS A 86 -18.48 0.30 -17.78
C LYS A 86 -17.15 0.45 -17.04
N PRO A 87 -16.95 -0.26 -15.91
CA PRO A 87 -15.66 -0.29 -15.25
C PRO A 87 -14.62 -0.98 -16.16
N VAL A 88 -13.47 -0.34 -16.33
CA VAL A 88 -12.35 -0.83 -17.17
C VAL A 88 -11.07 -1.06 -16.39
N ALA A 89 -11.01 -0.59 -15.14
CA ALA A 89 -9.97 -0.96 -14.18
C ALA A 89 -10.47 -0.83 -12.75
N CYS A 90 -9.87 -1.60 -11.85
CA CYS A 90 -10.11 -1.56 -10.41
C CYS A 90 -8.79 -1.68 -9.68
N VAL A 91 -8.61 -0.89 -8.63
CA VAL A 91 -7.51 -1.01 -7.68
C VAL A 91 -8.09 -1.14 -6.28
N HIS A 92 -7.68 -2.18 -5.57
CA HIS A 92 -8.00 -2.41 -4.17
C HIS A 92 -6.78 -2.07 -3.33
N PHE A 93 -6.94 -1.19 -2.35
CA PHE A 93 -5.86 -0.82 -1.46
C PHE A 93 -6.35 -0.59 -0.03
N ARG A 94 -5.41 -0.55 0.91
CA ARG A 94 -5.65 -0.24 2.33
C ARG A 94 -4.54 0.64 2.88
N PHE A 95 -4.85 1.37 3.94
CA PHE A 95 -3.83 1.94 4.82
C PHE A 95 -3.59 0.97 5.97
N ASP A 96 -2.36 0.50 6.09
CA ASP A 96 -2.00 -0.50 7.09
C ASP A 96 -0.66 -0.20 7.76
N LEU A 97 -0.35 -1.00 8.78
CA LEU A 97 0.93 -1.00 9.45
C LEU A 97 1.66 -2.32 9.15
N GLU A 98 2.76 -2.24 8.40
CA GLU A 98 3.58 -3.39 8.04
C GLU A 98 4.98 -3.25 8.66
N CYS A 99 5.36 -4.20 9.54
CA CYS A 99 6.63 -4.18 10.29
C CYS A 99 6.99 -2.80 10.87
N ASP A 100 6.05 -2.16 11.57
CA ASP A 100 6.16 -0.83 12.20
C ASP A 100 6.19 0.37 11.23
N ASP A 101 6.03 0.15 9.93
CA ASP A 101 5.89 1.20 8.94
C ASP A 101 4.44 1.41 8.52
N GLU A 102 4.03 2.68 8.49
CA GLU A 102 2.76 3.11 7.92
C GLU A 102 2.82 3.03 6.39
N VAL A 103 1.93 2.25 5.77
CA VAL A 103 1.98 1.94 4.35
C VAL A 103 0.61 2.07 3.68
N LEU A 104 0.64 2.39 2.39
CA LEU A 104 -0.50 2.17 1.50
C LEU A 104 -0.25 0.85 0.76
N TYR A 105 -1.00 -0.20 1.13
CA TYR A 105 -0.87 -1.52 0.53
C TYR A 105 -1.85 -1.68 -0.64
N CYS A 106 -1.33 -1.89 -1.84
CA CYS A 106 -2.09 -2.23 -3.04
C CYS A 106 -2.26 -3.75 -3.12
N TYR A 107 -3.46 -4.24 -2.78
CA TYR A 107 -3.78 -5.67 -2.79
C TYR A 107 -4.02 -6.18 -4.22
N GLU A 108 -4.78 -5.43 -5.02
CA GLU A 108 -5.10 -5.81 -6.39
C GLU A 108 -5.07 -4.59 -7.31
N ILE A 109 -4.58 -4.78 -8.53
CA ILE A 109 -4.79 -3.87 -9.65
C ILE A 109 -5.17 -4.69 -10.87
N GLN A 110 -6.41 -4.48 -11.35
CA GLN A 110 -6.95 -5.16 -12.51
C GLN A 110 -7.31 -4.13 -13.58
N ILE A 111 -6.96 -4.45 -14.83
CA ILE A 111 -7.27 -3.61 -15.99
C ILE A 111 -7.80 -4.52 -17.08
N MET A 112 -8.93 -4.14 -17.68
CA MET A 112 -9.54 -4.84 -18.80
C MET A 112 -8.60 -4.83 -20.02
N PRO A 113 -8.48 -5.93 -20.78
CA PRO A 113 -7.54 -6.05 -21.90
C PRO A 113 -7.57 -4.86 -22.87
N GLU A 114 -8.76 -4.34 -23.16
CA GLU A 114 -9.01 -3.24 -24.11
C GLU A 114 -8.48 -1.89 -23.61
N ALA A 115 -8.28 -1.75 -22.29
CA ALA A 115 -7.74 -0.56 -21.63
C ALA A 115 -6.26 -0.69 -21.24
N ARG A 116 -5.64 -1.86 -21.44
CA ARG A 116 -4.21 -2.09 -21.14
C ARG A 116 -3.30 -1.34 -22.13
N ARG A 117 -2.04 -1.13 -21.72
CA ARG A 117 -0.96 -0.51 -22.53
C ARG A 117 -1.23 0.91 -23.02
N LYS A 118 -2.25 1.59 -22.49
CA LYS A 118 -2.60 3.00 -22.75
C LYS A 118 -2.17 3.97 -21.63
N GLY A 119 -1.32 3.52 -20.71
CA GLY A 119 -0.86 4.31 -19.56
C GLY A 119 -1.78 4.28 -18.33
N LEU A 120 -2.98 3.70 -18.43
CA LEU A 120 -3.96 3.65 -17.33
C LEU A 120 -3.39 3.03 -16.04
N GLY A 121 -2.68 1.90 -16.13
CA GLY A 121 -2.08 1.28 -14.94
C GLY A 121 -1.06 2.16 -14.25
N LYS A 122 -0.22 2.86 -15.01
CA LYS A 122 0.74 3.83 -14.46
C LYS A 122 0.01 4.96 -13.75
N PHE A 123 -1.03 5.50 -14.37
CA PHE A 123 -1.82 6.59 -13.81
C PHE A 123 -2.51 6.18 -12.48
N LEU A 124 -3.10 4.98 -12.43
CA LEU A 124 -3.72 4.45 -11.22
C LEU A 124 -2.72 4.28 -10.07
N MET A 125 -1.52 3.75 -10.35
CA MET A 125 -0.48 3.64 -9.34
C MET A 125 0.05 5.01 -8.89
N GLN A 126 0.18 5.98 -9.81
CA GLN A 126 0.54 7.35 -9.44
C GLN A 126 -0.49 8.01 -8.52
N ILE A 127 -1.78 7.69 -8.67
CA ILE A 127 -2.82 8.12 -7.73
C ILE A 127 -2.55 7.54 -6.33
N LEU A 128 -2.22 6.25 -6.23
CA LEU A 128 -1.87 5.65 -4.95
C LEU A 128 -0.60 6.25 -4.34
N GLU A 129 0.44 6.50 -5.13
CA GLU A 129 1.67 7.17 -4.67
C GLU A 129 1.37 8.58 -4.14
N LEU A 130 0.56 9.37 -4.85
CA LEU A 130 0.13 10.69 -4.40
C LEU A 130 -0.72 10.61 -3.13
N LEU A 131 -1.58 9.61 -3.02
CA LEU A 131 -2.43 9.42 -1.85
C LEU A 131 -1.58 9.05 -0.63
N ALA A 132 -0.68 8.08 -0.77
CA ALA A 132 0.29 7.69 0.26
C ALA A 132 1.11 8.88 0.75
N HIS A 133 1.63 9.70 -0.19
CA HIS A 133 2.33 10.92 0.17
C HIS A 133 1.43 11.93 0.90
N LYS A 134 0.18 12.13 0.44
CA LYS A 134 -0.75 13.06 1.11
C LYS A 134 -1.11 12.60 2.53
N THR A 135 -1.26 11.29 2.76
CA THR A 135 -1.63 10.72 4.06
C THR A 135 -0.42 10.37 4.95
N ASP A 136 0.77 10.82 4.60
CA ASP A 136 2.01 10.62 5.38
C ASP A 136 2.41 9.15 5.58
N MET A 137 2.04 8.29 4.61
CA MET A 137 2.54 6.92 4.53
C MET A 137 3.99 6.91 4.05
N LYS A 138 4.81 6.02 4.60
CA LYS A 138 6.23 5.91 4.25
C LYS A 138 6.45 5.28 2.89
N LYS A 139 5.62 4.31 2.51
CA LYS A 139 5.79 3.54 1.27
C LYS A 139 4.44 3.07 0.72
N VAL A 140 4.42 2.88 -0.59
CA VAL A 140 3.38 2.07 -1.26
C VAL A 140 3.94 0.66 -1.42
N MET A 141 3.16 -0.35 -1.03
CA MET A 141 3.54 -1.76 -1.06
C MET A 141 2.58 -2.60 -1.90
N LEU A 142 3.06 -3.70 -2.45
CA LEU A 142 2.24 -4.71 -3.13
C LEU A 142 2.94 -6.07 -3.17
N THR A 143 2.17 -7.13 -3.34
CA THR A 143 2.69 -8.47 -3.63
C THR A 143 2.54 -8.77 -5.12
N ILE A 144 3.56 -9.38 -5.72
CA ILE A 144 3.50 -9.86 -7.09
C ILE A 144 4.00 -11.30 -7.20
N PHE A 145 3.28 -12.11 -7.98
CA PHE A 145 3.72 -13.46 -8.29
C PHE A 145 4.91 -13.45 -9.27
N LYS A 146 5.93 -14.26 -8.98
CA LYS A 146 7.13 -14.42 -9.82
C LYS A 146 6.80 -14.94 -11.22
N HIS A 147 5.74 -15.71 -11.37
CA HIS A 147 5.24 -16.20 -12.66
C HIS A 147 4.50 -15.12 -13.50
N ASN A 148 4.41 -13.87 -13.01
CA ASN A 148 3.85 -12.74 -13.77
C ASN A 148 4.97 -11.76 -14.20
N PRO A 149 5.81 -12.11 -15.19
CA PRO A 149 6.94 -11.30 -15.60
C PRO A 149 6.52 -9.95 -16.20
N VAL A 150 5.33 -9.88 -16.82
CA VAL A 150 4.80 -8.65 -17.40
C VAL A 150 4.43 -7.65 -16.31
N GLY A 151 3.74 -8.09 -15.26
CA GLY A 151 3.43 -7.27 -14.10
C GLY A 151 4.71 -6.84 -13.37
N ARG A 152 5.67 -7.76 -13.23
CA ARG A 152 6.94 -7.48 -12.56
C ARG A 152 7.74 -6.40 -13.30
N ASP A 153 7.89 -6.51 -14.62
CA ASP A 153 8.53 -5.48 -15.45
C ASP A 153 7.83 -4.13 -15.30
N PHE A 154 6.50 -4.12 -15.26
CA PHE A 154 5.72 -2.90 -15.05
C PHE A 154 6.07 -2.22 -13.72
N PHE A 155 6.07 -2.94 -12.59
CA PHE A 155 6.38 -2.32 -11.30
C PHE A 155 7.87 -1.96 -11.15
N VAL A 156 8.77 -2.88 -11.46
CA VAL A 156 10.21 -2.69 -11.23
C VAL A 156 10.80 -1.73 -12.26
N ASN A 157 10.60 -2.00 -13.55
CA ASN A 157 11.30 -1.26 -14.60
C ASN A 157 10.57 0.01 -15.01
N LYS A 158 9.23 0.04 -15.02
CA LYS A 158 8.44 1.22 -15.42
C LYS A 158 8.11 2.15 -14.25
N LEU A 159 7.70 1.61 -13.09
CA LEU A 159 7.31 2.41 -11.93
C LEU A 159 8.41 2.60 -10.88
N LYS A 160 9.53 1.88 -11.02
CA LYS A 160 10.71 1.96 -10.14
C LYS A 160 10.43 1.51 -8.69
N TYR A 161 9.63 0.46 -8.55
CA TYR A 161 9.52 -0.27 -7.29
C TYR A 161 10.74 -1.19 -7.11
N SER A 162 11.11 -1.44 -5.86
CA SER A 162 12.17 -2.39 -5.49
C SER A 162 11.59 -3.52 -4.65
N VAL A 163 12.32 -4.63 -4.57
CA VAL A 163 11.99 -5.70 -3.61
C VAL A 163 12.07 -5.12 -2.20
N ASP A 164 11.00 -5.27 -1.42
CA ASP A 164 10.95 -4.78 -0.05
C ASP A 164 11.77 -5.69 0.86
N GLU A 165 12.32 -5.14 1.94
CA GLU A 165 13.11 -5.87 2.93
C GLU A 165 12.32 -7.00 3.62
N ILE A 166 10.99 -6.88 3.69
CA ILE A 166 10.13 -7.91 4.27
C ILE A 166 9.76 -9.01 3.27
N SER A 167 10.15 -8.87 1.99
CA SER A 167 9.90 -9.91 1.00
C SER A 167 10.59 -11.20 1.44
N PRO A 168 9.88 -12.35 1.45
CA PRO A 168 10.48 -13.61 1.88
C PRO A 168 11.69 -13.95 1.00
N GLN A 169 12.79 -14.28 1.64
CA GLN A 169 13.99 -14.77 0.97
C GLN A 169 13.88 -16.29 0.83
N THR A 170 14.26 -16.82 -0.34
CA THR A 170 14.27 -18.27 -0.58
C THR A 170 15.25 -18.93 0.39
N PRO A 171 14.79 -19.83 1.28
CA PRO A 171 15.69 -20.59 2.14
C PRO A 171 16.51 -21.56 1.29
N LEU A 172 17.76 -21.82 1.69
CA LEU A 172 18.72 -22.68 0.95
C LEU A 172 18.22 -24.12 0.69
N PHE A 173 17.22 -24.59 1.43
CA PHE A 173 16.75 -25.98 1.42
C PHE A 173 15.21 -26.11 1.29
N GLU A 174 14.51 -25.03 0.95
CA GLU A 174 13.04 -25.04 0.82
C GLU A 174 12.61 -24.61 -0.59
N GLU A 175 11.35 -24.94 -0.93
CA GLU A 175 10.74 -24.51 -2.18
C GLU A 175 10.69 -22.97 -2.26
N GLU A 176 10.98 -22.44 -3.44
CA GLU A 176 11.00 -21.01 -3.68
C GLU A 176 9.59 -20.42 -3.55
N TYR A 177 9.44 -19.38 -2.72
CA TYR A 177 8.19 -18.61 -2.65
C TYR A 177 7.77 -18.13 -4.05
N CYS A 178 6.53 -18.42 -4.42
CA CYS A 178 5.99 -18.09 -5.75
C CYS A 178 5.69 -16.59 -5.96
N TYR A 179 5.98 -15.75 -4.96
CA TYR A 179 5.76 -14.31 -4.95
C TYR A 179 6.94 -13.55 -4.36
N GLU A 180 6.96 -12.24 -4.60
CA GLU A 180 7.84 -11.27 -3.95
C GLU A 180 7.01 -10.04 -3.53
N ILE A 181 7.47 -9.36 -2.48
CA ILE A 181 6.86 -8.11 -2.01
C ILE A 181 7.68 -6.96 -2.58
N LEU A 182 7.01 -6.02 -3.25
CA LEU A 182 7.62 -4.82 -3.80
C LEU A 182 7.16 -3.60 -3.02
N SER A 183 8.03 -2.60 -2.91
CA SER A 183 7.68 -1.32 -2.35
C SER A 183 8.35 -0.15 -3.04
N LYS A 184 7.80 1.04 -2.80
CA LYS A 184 8.36 2.32 -3.22
C LYS A 184 8.21 3.32 -2.10
N ILE A 185 9.35 3.84 -1.65
CA ILE A 185 9.42 4.81 -0.56
C ILE A 185 8.91 6.16 -1.05
N MET A 186 8.03 6.79 -0.27
CA MET A 186 7.50 8.11 -0.55
C MET A 186 8.51 9.18 -0.11
N PRO A 187 8.66 10.28 -0.86
CA PRO A 187 9.54 11.37 -0.46
C PRO A 187 9.07 11.98 0.86
N GLU A 188 10.01 12.39 1.72
CA GLU A 188 9.66 13.09 2.95
C GLU A 188 8.96 14.43 2.63
N LYS A 189 7.85 14.71 3.31
CA LYS A 189 7.25 16.04 3.26
C LYS A 189 8.24 17.04 3.86
N LYS A 190 8.61 18.04 3.06
CA LYS A 190 9.32 19.20 3.60
C LYS A 190 8.45 19.84 4.68
N PRO A 191 9.02 20.25 5.84
CA PRO A 191 8.25 20.99 6.82
C PRO A 191 7.67 22.24 6.15
N SER A 192 6.36 22.45 6.31
CA SER A 192 5.72 23.68 5.85
C SER A 192 6.43 24.84 6.55
N VAL A 193 7.00 25.74 5.75
CA VAL A 193 7.49 27.01 6.27
C VAL A 193 6.25 27.73 6.78
N VAL A 194 6.07 27.74 8.09
CA VAL A 194 5.06 28.59 8.73
C VAL A 194 5.57 30.01 8.54
N GLU A 195 5.11 30.69 7.48
CA GLU A 195 5.23 32.13 7.38
C GLU A 195 4.54 32.72 8.61
N LYS A 196 5.36 33.15 9.57
CA LYS A 196 4.88 34.00 10.66
C LYS A 196 4.41 35.29 10.00
N ALA A 197 3.10 35.42 9.83
CA ALA A 197 2.48 36.72 9.58
C ALA A 197 2.97 37.69 10.67
N THR A 198 3.63 38.75 10.22
CA THR A 198 4.12 39.85 11.05
C THR A 198 3.03 40.90 11.20
#